data_AF-A0A1Y2IRZ6-F1
#
_entry.id   AF-A0A1Y2IRZ6-F1
#
_cell.length_a   1.000
_cell.length_b   1.000
_cell.length_c   1.000
_cell.angle_alpha   90.00
_cell.angle_beta   90.00
_cell.angle_gamma   90.00
#
_symmetry.space_group_name_H-M   'P 1'
#
loop_
_entity.id
_entity.type
_entity.pdbx_description
1 polymer ?
#
loop_
_entity_poly.entity_id
_entity_poly.type
_entity_poly.pdbx_seq_one_letter_code
_entity_poly.pdbx_strand_id
1 'polypeptide(L)'
;MPPKSSNAKTHQDATESISSKAAEELPKAATRKHVPTRKQAEIDDQGSPAKRTDDDGPESEEEDEVVIAQKRHKSAFESQGIYEAPALAKSHLREHHLGGQFMRADQRAGAVEQGQSKQLLSIMVPYAHGPSLVVTKFLRTISASLSVVFLSAHDNPYPSPSTAVVWAARVWADVSQSSPTKYRLCSRIEKLITGRSLHARGALRDCVRPLIASMYSFVSDGTARAKQQNMVKYAYLLDQDAAAPEPQFHYADLEKRQGFAHNSVILATIKEHWFSSIHASGIKYSEQFSPIRKVTLTLLFTTVGYCLDLWATGLWDKSLTFANKVYHEKYKQHLRHIQDWGDLDRASTHVIQQRLYDRARRASGVPPEAQPPLGLLEASHDHLRSELAALVAGGASEEADG
;
A
#
# COMPACT_ATOMS: atom_id res chain seq x y z
N MET A 1 -6.04 42.65 73.70
CA MET A 1 -5.11 41.95 74.60
C MET A 1 -4.89 40.53 74.07
N PRO A 2 -3.64 40.02 74.17
CA PRO A 2 -3.05 38.90 73.40
C PRO A 2 -3.19 37.57 74.19
N PRO A 3 -2.43 36.45 73.96
CA PRO A 3 -1.37 36.12 72.98
C PRO A 3 -1.58 34.77 72.23
N LYS A 4 -0.96 34.45 71.08
CA LYS A 4 0.46 34.14 70.73
C LYS A 4 1.11 32.99 71.53
N SER A 5 1.45 31.91 70.82
CA SER A 5 2.61 31.01 71.04
C SER A 5 2.93 30.43 69.64
N SER A 6 4.04 30.69 68.95
CA SER A 6 5.47 30.76 69.29
C SER A 6 6.06 29.41 69.71
N ASN A 7 6.71 28.72 68.77
CA ASN A 7 8.15 28.37 68.77
C ASN A 7 8.45 27.69 67.42
N ALA A 8 9.30 28.17 66.51
CA ALA A 8 10.64 28.77 66.58
C ALA A 8 11.75 27.76 66.93
N LYS A 9 12.72 27.70 65.99
CA LYS A 9 14.15 27.40 66.15
C LYS A 9 14.58 25.92 66.16
N THR A 10 15.71 25.46 65.59
CA THR A 10 16.84 26.08 64.85
C THR A 10 17.95 25.01 64.73
N HIS A 11 18.82 25.12 63.71
CA HIS A 11 20.18 24.54 63.58
C HIS A 11 20.28 23.01 63.42
N GLN A 12 21.25 22.40 62.72
CA GLN A 12 22.56 22.85 62.25
C GLN A 12 23.11 21.89 61.18
N ASP A 13 23.91 22.45 60.27
CA ASP A 13 25.18 21.95 59.72
C ASP A 13 25.53 20.46 59.74
N ALA A 14 25.86 19.96 58.54
CA ALA A 14 27.09 19.17 58.34
C ALA A 14 27.64 19.41 56.92
N THR A 15 28.66 20.26 56.89
CA THR A 15 29.70 20.37 55.87
C THR A 15 30.62 19.15 55.86
N GLU A 16 31.04 18.68 54.68
CA GLU A 16 32.40 18.22 54.35
C GLU A 16 32.45 17.97 52.83
N SER A 17 33.11 18.76 51.99
CA SER A 17 34.55 19.06 51.86
C SER A 17 35.29 18.10 50.90
N ILE A 18 35.59 18.66 49.72
CA ILE A 18 36.89 18.61 49.02
C ILE A 18 37.48 17.24 48.66
N SER A 19 37.61 16.95 47.37
CA SER A 19 38.95 16.77 46.77
C SER A 19 38.94 16.90 45.25
N SER A 20 40.00 17.53 44.78
CA SER A 20 40.28 18.04 43.46
C SER A 20 41.34 17.20 42.73
N LYS A 21 41.45 17.43 41.41
CA LYS A 21 42.63 17.25 40.54
C LYS A 21 42.94 15.82 40.04
N ALA A 22 42.86 15.66 38.73
CA ALA A 22 44.05 15.45 37.89
C ALA A 22 43.70 15.73 36.42
N ALA A 23 44.47 16.62 35.81
CA ALA A 23 44.51 16.92 34.39
C ALA A 23 45.95 16.67 33.94
N GLU A 24 46.16 15.77 32.97
CA GLU A 24 47.41 15.46 32.24
C GLU A 24 47.13 14.16 31.47
N GLU A 25 47.42 13.89 30.19
CA GLU A 25 48.23 14.53 29.14
C GLU A 25 47.63 14.18 27.77
N LEU A 26 47.77 15.09 26.82
CA LEU A 26 47.63 14.89 25.38
C LEU A 26 48.91 14.26 24.80
N PRO A 27 48.84 13.25 23.92
CA PRO A 27 49.93 12.98 22.99
C PRO A 27 49.73 13.76 21.68
N LYS A 28 50.69 14.66 21.44
CA LYS A 28 50.97 15.34 20.17
C LYS A 28 51.21 14.31 19.06
N ALA A 29 50.47 14.39 17.96
CA ALA A 29 50.78 13.67 16.74
C ALA A 29 51.00 14.64 15.56
N ALA A 30 52.30 14.87 15.32
CA ALA A 30 52.97 15.14 14.06
C ALA A 30 52.19 15.82 12.91
N THR A 31 52.48 17.10 12.73
CA THR A 31 52.53 17.77 11.41
C THR A 31 53.43 16.98 10.44
N ARG A 32 52.86 16.41 9.39
CA ARG A 32 53.60 15.94 8.22
C ARG A 32 53.25 16.81 7.02
N LYS A 33 54.14 17.76 6.75
CA LYS A 33 54.23 18.45 5.46
C LYS A 33 54.61 17.41 4.40
N HIS A 34 53.81 17.29 3.33
CA HIS A 34 54.34 16.88 2.04
C HIS A 34 53.50 17.46 0.91
N VAL A 35 54.03 18.53 0.32
CA VAL A 35 53.76 18.96 -1.05
C VAL A 35 54.51 18.00 -1.98
N PRO A 36 53.92 17.60 -3.10
CA PRO A 36 54.70 17.59 -4.33
C PRO A 36 53.97 18.36 -5.43
N THR A 37 54.63 19.43 -5.87
CA THR A 37 54.56 20.01 -7.21
C THR A 37 54.59 18.92 -8.29
N ARG A 38 53.60 18.92 -9.19
CA ARG A 38 53.79 18.39 -10.54
C ARG A 38 53.03 19.22 -11.57
N LYS A 39 53.83 20.08 -12.21
CA LYS A 39 53.84 20.60 -13.59
C LYS A 39 52.57 20.47 -14.45
N GLN A 40 52.24 21.61 -15.05
CA GLN A 40 51.52 21.75 -16.31
C GLN A 40 51.90 20.67 -17.34
N ALA A 41 50.88 20.15 -18.03
CA ALA A 41 50.96 19.85 -19.44
C ALA A 41 49.77 20.54 -20.11
N GLU A 42 50.11 21.66 -20.73
CA GLU A 42 49.40 22.38 -21.76
C GLU A 42 49.31 21.46 -22.99
N ILE A 43 48.09 21.15 -23.43
CA ILE A 43 47.83 20.67 -24.79
C ILE A 43 46.65 21.49 -25.29
N ASP A 44 47.01 22.54 -26.03
CA ASP A 44 46.18 23.06 -27.11
C ASP A 44 46.08 21.99 -28.20
N ASP A 45 44.85 21.60 -28.56
CA ASP A 45 44.60 21.18 -29.94
C ASP A 45 43.23 21.66 -30.40
N GLN A 46 43.25 22.24 -31.59
CA GLN A 46 42.18 22.94 -32.26
C GLN A 46 41.35 21.96 -33.11
N GLY A 47 40.06 22.28 -33.30
CA GLY A 47 39.39 21.97 -34.58
C GLY A 47 38.34 20.85 -34.60
N SER A 48 37.07 21.27 -34.48
CA SER A 48 35.88 20.94 -35.31
C SER A 48 36.01 20.01 -36.54
N PRO A 49 34.90 19.52 -37.18
CA PRO A 49 33.48 19.51 -36.78
C PRO A 49 32.73 18.18 -37.06
N ALA A 50 31.46 18.15 -36.62
CA ALA A 50 30.33 17.43 -37.24
C ALA A 50 30.37 15.90 -37.33
N LYS A 51 29.59 15.27 -36.44
CA LYS A 51 28.73 14.15 -36.82
C LYS A 51 27.43 14.24 -36.03
N ARG A 52 26.36 14.70 -36.69
CA ARG A 52 24.99 14.41 -36.28
C ARG A 52 24.82 12.90 -36.49
N THR A 53 24.82 12.16 -35.40
CA THR A 53 24.26 10.81 -35.39
C THR A 53 22.81 10.97 -35.00
N ASP A 54 21.93 10.57 -35.90
CA ASP A 54 20.53 10.33 -35.62
C ASP A 54 20.47 9.34 -34.46
N ASP A 55 20.20 9.88 -33.27
CA ASP A 55 19.95 9.13 -32.05
C ASP A 55 18.47 8.71 -32.11
N ASP A 56 18.21 7.68 -32.92
CA ASP A 56 17.05 6.80 -32.75
C ASP A 56 17.20 6.15 -31.38
N GLY A 57 16.81 6.88 -30.34
CA GLY A 57 16.68 6.36 -29.00
C GLY A 57 15.79 5.12 -29.06
N PRO A 58 16.13 4.03 -28.39
CA PRO A 58 15.28 2.85 -28.36
C PRO A 58 13.93 3.27 -27.78
N GLU A 59 12.91 3.36 -28.65
CA GLU A 59 11.52 3.29 -28.23
C GLU A 59 11.43 2.05 -27.36
N SER A 60 11.21 2.26 -26.06
CA SER A 60 11.22 1.20 -25.07
C SER A 60 10.13 0.19 -25.42
N GLU A 61 10.52 -0.95 -25.95
CA GLU A 61 9.70 -2.13 -26.20
C GLU A 61 9.26 -2.84 -24.89
N GLU A 62 8.75 -2.07 -23.93
CA GLU A 62 7.95 -2.60 -22.82
C GLU A 62 6.58 -1.91 -22.80
N GLU A 63 5.88 -2.04 -23.93
CA GLU A 63 4.46 -2.29 -23.80
C GLU A 63 4.32 -3.70 -23.23
N ASP A 64 3.89 -3.81 -21.96
CA ASP A 64 3.50 -5.08 -21.35
C ASP A 64 2.72 -5.91 -22.37
N GLU A 65 2.91 -7.23 -22.47
CA GLU A 65 2.06 -8.09 -23.33
C GLU A 65 0.56 -7.85 -23.11
N VAL A 66 0.18 -7.38 -21.92
CA VAL A 66 -1.18 -6.92 -21.57
C VAL A 66 -1.55 -5.58 -22.23
N VAL A 67 -0.63 -4.62 -22.30
CA VAL A 67 -0.78 -3.32 -23.01
C VAL A 67 -0.72 -3.51 -24.53
N ILE A 68 0.16 -4.37 -25.05
CA ILE A 68 0.19 -4.78 -26.48
C ILE A 68 -1.12 -5.49 -26.84
N ALA A 69 -1.61 -6.41 -26.00
CA ALA A 69 -2.91 -7.05 -26.19
C ALA A 69 -4.06 -6.03 -26.13
N GLN A 70 -3.96 -5.00 -25.29
CA GLN A 70 -4.96 -3.94 -25.16
C GLN A 70 -4.95 -2.97 -26.36
N LYS A 71 -3.77 -2.64 -26.92
CA LYS A 71 -3.64 -1.88 -28.18
C LYS A 71 -4.11 -2.68 -29.40
N ARG A 72 -3.77 -3.98 -29.48
CA ARG A 72 -4.28 -4.89 -30.53
C ARG A 72 -5.81 -5.07 -30.45
N HIS A 73 -6.40 -5.13 -29.25
CA HIS A 73 -7.86 -5.15 -29.08
C HIS A 73 -8.54 -3.84 -29.45
N LYS A 74 -7.88 -2.69 -29.27
CA LYS A 74 -8.43 -1.39 -29.69
C LYS A 74 -8.44 -1.24 -31.21
N SER A 75 -7.39 -1.75 -31.88
CA SER A 75 -7.28 -1.76 -33.34
C SER A 75 -8.21 -2.80 -34.02
N ALA A 76 -8.45 -3.96 -33.38
CA ALA A 76 -9.44 -4.93 -33.85
C ALA A 76 -10.90 -4.47 -33.67
N PHE A 77 -11.15 -3.44 -32.84
CA PHE A 77 -12.50 -2.93 -32.57
C PHE A 77 -12.94 -1.85 -33.58
N GLU A 78 -12.01 -1.17 -34.25
CA GLU A 78 -12.34 -0.17 -35.28
C GLU A 78 -12.59 -0.78 -36.66
N SER A 79 -12.26 -2.06 -36.89
CA SER A 79 -12.34 -2.71 -38.22
C SER A 79 -13.34 -3.85 -38.36
N GLN A 80 -14.06 -4.26 -37.30
CA GLN A 80 -15.08 -5.31 -37.41
C GLN A 80 -16.41 -4.87 -36.79
N GLY A 81 -17.28 -4.35 -37.64
CA GLY A 81 -18.68 -4.12 -37.32
C GLY A 81 -19.43 -5.43 -37.05
N ILE A 82 -20.33 -5.35 -36.08
CA ILE A 82 -21.56 -6.12 -35.90
C ILE A 82 -21.43 -7.65 -36.06
N TYR A 83 -21.35 -8.36 -34.93
CA TYR A 83 -21.73 -9.77 -34.87
C TYR A 83 -23.23 -9.90 -34.55
N GLU A 84 -23.98 -10.53 -35.45
CA GLU A 84 -25.28 -11.13 -35.11
C GLU A 84 -25.05 -12.34 -34.19
N ALA A 85 -25.87 -12.44 -33.14
CA ALA A 85 -25.84 -13.58 -32.22
C ALA A 85 -26.38 -14.84 -32.92
N PRO A 86 -25.71 -16.02 -32.78
CA PRO A 86 -26.24 -17.26 -33.34
C PRO A 86 -27.55 -17.64 -32.64
N ALA A 87 -28.59 -17.87 -33.43
CA ALA A 87 -29.85 -18.41 -32.95
C ALA A 87 -29.64 -19.79 -32.31
N LEU A 88 -30.21 -19.96 -31.11
CA LEU A 88 -30.23 -21.22 -30.37
C LEU A 88 -30.84 -22.35 -31.22
N ALA A 89 -30.00 -23.29 -31.64
CA ALA A 89 -30.43 -24.55 -32.22
C ALA A 89 -31.05 -25.43 -31.12
N LYS A 90 -32.34 -25.76 -31.30
CA LYS A 90 -33.08 -26.71 -30.48
C LYS A 90 -32.50 -28.11 -30.70
N SER A 91 -31.87 -28.70 -29.69
CA SER A 91 -31.45 -30.09 -29.73
C SER A 91 -32.64 -31.01 -29.43
N HIS A 92 -32.99 -31.83 -30.44
CA HIS A 92 -33.91 -32.94 -30.34
C HIS A 92 -33.47 -33.97 -29.30
N LEU A 93 -34.30 -34.17 -28.27
CA LEU A 93 -34.23 -35.34 -27.40
C LEU A 93 -34.91 -36.51 -28.11
N ARG A 94 -34.19 -37.63 -28.26
CA ARG A 94 -34.66 -38.87 -28.90
C ARG A 94 -35.04 -39.84 -27.78
N GLU A 95 -36.32 -39.91 -27.44
CA GLU A 95 -36.85 -40.92 -26.51
C GLU A 95 -37.25 -42.20 -27.26
N HIS A 96 -36.84 -43.33 -26.70
CA HIS A 96 -37.17 -44.67 -27.15
C HIS A 96 -38.62 -45.05 -26.78
N HIS A 97 -39.32 -45.62 -27.76
CA HIS A 97 -40.63 -46.27 -27.65
C HIS A 97 -40.66 -47.42 -26.63
N LEU A 98 -41.69 -47.47 -25.80
CA LEU A 98 -42.40 -48.71 -25.43
C LEU A 98 -43.90 -48.41 -25.23
N GLY A 99 -44.74 -49.34 -25.70
CA GLY A 99 -46.14 -49.14 -26.07
C GLY A 99 -47.17 -49.11 -24.95
N GLY A 100 -48.41 -48.80 -25.33
CA GLY A 100 -49.60 -48.91 -24.50
C GLY A 100 -50.82 -48.21 -25.09
N GLN A 101 -51.69 -48.98 -25.76
CA GLN A 101 -52.97 -48.56 -26.35
C GLN A 101 -54.02 -48.17 -25.27
N PHE A 102 -54.91 -47.19 -25.54
CA PHE A 102 -56.38 -47.35 -25.71
C PHE A 102 -57.15 -46.00 -25.72
N MET A 103 -58.15 -45.96 -26.62
CA MET A 103 -59.44 -45.21 -26.63
C MET A 103 -59.55 -43.72 -27.03
N ARG A 104 -60.17 -43.57 -28.22
CA ARG A 104 -61.09 -42.56 -28.78
C ARG A 104 -61.78 -41.58 -27.80
N ALA A 105 -61.95 -40.32 -28.22
CA ALA A 105 -63.23 -39.79 -28.74
C ALA A 105 -63.14 -38.31 -29.23
N ASP A 106 -63.62 -38.10 -30.45
CA ASP A 106 -64.46 -37.02 -31.00
C ASP A 106 -64.28 -35.50 -30.70
N GLN A 107 -64.11 -34.79 -31.83
CA GLN A 107 -64.94 -33.68 -32.36
C GLN A 107 -64.71 -32.18 -32.06
N ARG A 108 -64.61 -31.48 -33.20
CA ARG A 108 -65.23 -30.20 -33.64
C ARG A 108 -64.56 -28.85 -33.33
N ALA A 109 -63.97 -28.33 -34.42
CA ALA A 109 -64.37 -27.11 -35.15
C ALA A 109 -64.55 -25.78 -34.39
N GLY A 110 -63.79 -24.77 -34.84
CA GLY A 110 -64.07 -23.35 -34.62
C GLY A 110 -62.95 -22.46 -35.14
N ALA A 111 -63.17 -21.82 -36.29
CA ALA A 111 -62.29 -20.81 -36.89
C ALA A 111 -62.57 -19.40 -36.31
N VAL A 112 -61.80 -18.41 -36.77
CA VAL A 112 -61.94 -16.94 -36.60
C VAL A 112 -61.25 -16.44 -35.31
N GLU A 113 -60.31 -15.49 -35.29
CA GLU A 113 -60.24 -14.21 -35.99
C GLU A 113 -58.80 -13.63 -36.00
N GLN A 114 -58.45 -12.95 -37.11
CA GLN A 114 -57.30 -12.06 -37.21
C GLN A 114 -57.58 -10.76 -36.44
N GLY A 115 -56.63 -10.29 -35.63
CA GLY A 115 -56.73 -8.96 -35.04
C GLY A 115 -55.51 -8.54 -34.24
N GLN A 116 -54.76 -7.58 -34.80
CA GLN A 116 -53.87 -6.63 -34.09
C GLN A 116 -52.53 -7.16 -33.56
N SER A 117 -51.52 -7.14 -34.43
CA SER A 117 -50.11 -6.96 -34.02
C SER A 117 -49.46 -5.88 -34.87
N LYS A 118 -49.67 -4.62 -34.48
CA LYS A 118 -48.86 -3.46 -34.87
C LYS A 118 -48.96 -2.38 -33.80
N GLN A 119 -48.03 -2.39 -32.85
CA GLN A 119 -47.41 -1.21 -32.23
C GLN A 119 -46.50 -1.67 -31.08
N LEU A 120 -45.28 -2.08 -31.39
CA LEU A 120 -44.13 -2.03 -30.46
C LEU A 120 -42.85 -1.92 -31.31
N LEU A 121 -42.74 -0.80 -32.00
CA LEU A 121 -41.53 -0.36 -32.67
C LEU A 121 -41.31 1.08 -32.24
N SER A 122 -40.51 1.27 -31.18
CA SER A 122 -39.70 2.47 -30.91
C SER A 122 -39.29 2.50 -29.42
N ILE A 123 -38.29 1.70 -29.04
CA ILE A 123 -37.27 2.10 -28.04
C ILE A 123 -35.95 1.43 -28.45
N MET A 124 -35.39 1.83 -29.59
CA MET A 124 -33.96 1.72 -29.83
C MET A 124 -33.34 3.06 -29.44
N VAL A 125 -32.86 3.15 -28.21
CA VAL A 125 -31.99 4.26 -27.80
C VAL A 125 -30.54 3.83 -28.08
N PRO A 126 -29.76 4.63 -28.83
CA PRO A 126 -28.34 4.35 -29.02
C PRO A 126 -27.60 4.67 -27.72
N TYR A 127 -27.04 3.65 -27.06
CA TYR A 127 -26.10 3.84 -25.94
C TYR A 127 -24.75 4.32 -26.48
N ALA A 128 -24.69 5.60 -26.86
CA ALA A 128 -23.48 6.34 -27.20
C ALA A 128 -23.13 7.37 -26.10
N HIS A 129 -23.46 7.07 -24.84
CA HIS A 129 -23.07 7.90 -23.71
C HIS A 129 -21.96 7.18 -22.95
N GLY A 130 -20.82 7.85 -22.80
CA GLY A 130 -19.71 7.38 -21.98
C GLY A 130 -20.18 6.96 -20.57
N PRO A 131 -19.38 6.18 -19.83
CA PRO A 131 -19.80 5.66 -18.53
C PRO A 131 -20.34 6.80 -17.67
N SER A 132 -21.61 6.69 -17.27
CA SER A 132 -22.31 7.67 -16.43
C SER A 132 -21.40 8.16 -15.30
N LEU A 133 -21.50 9.44 -14.94
CA LEU A 133 -20.75 10.04 -13.82
C LEU A 133 -20.86 9.21 -12.53
N VAL A 134 -21.97 8.48 -12.37
CA VAL A 134 -22.21 7.54 -11.27
C VAL A 134 -21.28 6.32 -11.35
N VAL A 135 -21.13 5.72 -12.54
CA VAL A 135 -20.24 4.57 -12.77
C VAL A 135 -18.79 4.96 -12.57
N THR A 136 -18.38 6.14 -13.04
CA THR A 136 -16.99 6.61 -12.86
C THR A 136 -16.69 6.97 -11.41
N LYS A 137 -17.60 7.62 -10.68
CA LYS A 137 -17.45 7.85 -9.22
C LYS A 137 -17.41 6.52 -8.46
N PHE A 138 -18.30 5.59 -8.78
CA PHE A 138 -18.33 4.27 -8.17
C PHE A 138 -17.03 3.49 -8.42
N LEU A 139 -16.54 3.47 -9.66
CA LEU A 139 -15.25 2.85 -10.01
C LEU A 139 -14.06 3.55 -9.35
N ARG A 140 -14.11 4.86 -9.10
CA ARG A 140 -13.07 5.59 -8.34
C ARG A 140 -13.09 5.23 -6.86
N THR A 141 -14.26 5.16 -6.25
CA THR A 141 -14.41 4.72 -4.85
C THR A 141 -13.90 3.29 -4.70
N ILE A 142 -14.36 2.38 -5.57
CA ILE A 142 -13.87 1.01 -5.66
C ILE A 142 -12.36 0.97 -5.88
N SER A 143 -11.82 1.80 -6.79
CA SER A 143 -10.38 1.87 -7.05
C SER A 143 -9.57 2.31 -5.83
N ALA A 144 -10.08 3.24 -5.03
CA ALA A 144 -9.43 3.69 -3.81
C ALA A 144 -9.47 2.60 -2.72
N SER A 145 -10.64 1.95 -2.56
CA SER A 145 -10.79 0.77 -1.68
C SER A 145 -9.85 -0.35 -2.09
N LEU A 146 -9.73 -0.61 -3.39
CA LEU A 146 -8.91 -1.68 -3.94
C LEU A 146 -7.43 -1.43 -3.83
N SER A 147 -6.96 -0.21 -4.08
CA SER A 147 -5.53 0.11 -3.94
C SER A 147 -5.06 -0.12 -2.50
N VAL A 148 -5.96 0.06 -1.53
CA VAL A 148 -5.71 -0.18 -0.12
C VAL A 148 -5.81 -1.65 0.22
N VAL A 149 -6.90 -2.31 -0.16
CA VAL A 149 -7.08 -3.73 0.12
C VAL A 149 -5.99 -4.56 -0.57
N PHE A 150 -5.55 -4.17 -1.76
CA PHE A 150 -4.55 -4.95 -2.49
C PHE A 150 -3.12 -4.74 -1.98
N LEU A 151 -2.76 -3.53 -1.55
CA LEU A 151 -1.42 -3.24 -1.00
C LEU A 151 -1.31 -3.55 0.49
N SER A 152 -2.41 -3.43 1.21
CA SER A 152 -2.45 -3.66 2.65
C SER A 152 -2.98 -5.06 2.94
N ALA A 153 -4.14 -5.46 2.43
CA ALA A 153 -4.90 -6.64 2.91
C ALA A 153 -4.26 -8.01 2.67
N HIS A 154 -3.31 -8.14 1.75
CA HIS A 154 -2.79 -9.44 1.34
C HIS A 154 -1.28 -9.59 1.58
N ASP A 155 -0.86 -10.84 1.78
CA ASP A 155 0.51 -11.22 2.17
C ASP A 155 1.59 -10.90 1.11
N ASN A 156 1.20 -10.54 -0.13
CA ASN A 156 2.15 -10.35 -1.23
C ASN A 156 1.73 -9.23 -2.22
N PRO A 157 2.43 -8.08 -2.30
CA PRO A 157 2.13 -7.00 -3.24
C PRO A 157 2.47 -7.34 -4.71
N TYR A 158 3.04 -8.52 -4.96
CA TYR A 158 3.39 -9.05 -6.27
C TYR A 158 2.67 -10.40 -6.53
N PRO A 159 1.33 -10.42 -6.61
CA PRO A 159 0.60 -11.65 -6.89
C PRO A 159 0.83 -12.13 -8.31
N SER A 160 0.74 -13.44 -8.51
CA SER A 160 0.63 -14.02 -9.85
C SER A 160 -0.68 -13.55 -10.52
N PRO A 161 -0.79 -13.62 -11.85
CA PRO A 161 -2.03 -13.25 -12.54
C PRO A 161 -3.27 -14.01 -12.02
N SER A 162 -3.13 -15.30 -11.71
CA SER A 162 -4.23 -16.11 -11.15
C SER A 162 -4.61 -15.68 -9.73
N THR A 163 -3.63 -15.40 -8.88
CA THR A 163 -3.88 -14.87 -7.53
C THR A 163 -4.54 -13.50 -7.58
N ALA A 164 -4.14 -12.63 -8.50
CA ALA A 164 -4.73 -11.31 -8.67
C ALA A 164 -6.23 -11.38 -9.04
N VAL A 165 -6.63 -12.36 -9.86
CA VAL A 165 -8.04 -12.62 -10.20
C VAL A 165 -8.84 -13.07 -8.97
N VAL A 166 -8.31 -13.99 -8.17
CA VAL A 166 -8.97 -14.44 -6.93
C VAL A 166 -9.15 -13.27 -5.95
N TRP A 167 -8.14 -12.40 -5.83
CA TRP A 167 -8.22 -11.22 -4.98
C TRP A 167 -9.25 -10.22 -5.52
N ALA A 168 -9.26 -9.96 -6.83
CA ALA A 168 -10.25 -9.11 -7.45
C ALA A 168 -11.68 -9.60 -7.16
N ALA A 169 -11.92 -10.90 -7.20
CA ALA A 169 -13.20 -11.48 -6.86
C ALA A 169 -13.59 -11.30 -5.39
N ARG A 170 -12.64 -11.48 -4.46
CA ARG A 170 -12.85 -11.25 -3.02
C ARG A 170 -13.20 -9.80 -2.73
N VAL A 171 -12.38 -8.85 -3.22
CA VAL A 171 -12.67 -7.44 -2.96
C VAL A 171 -13.98 -7.00 -3.60
N TRP A 172 -14.31 -7.55 -4.77
CA TRP A 172 -15.62 -7.29 -5.36
C TRP A 172 -16.77 -7.79 -4.47
N ALA A 173 -16.63 -8.97 -3.85
CA ALA A 173 -17.62 -9.48 -2.91
C ALA A 173 -17.78 -8.56 -1.69
N ASP A 174 -16.67 -8.10 -1.09
CA ASP A 174 -16.69 -7.20 0.07
C ASP A 174 -17.35 -5.85 -0.26
N VAL A 175 -17.01 -5.29 -1.43
CA VAL A 175 -17.63 -4.07 -1.95
C VAL A 175 -19.12 -4.28 -2.20
N SER A 176 -19.50 -5.43 -2.77
CA SER A 176 -20.90 -5.75 -3.06
C SER A 176 -21.73 -5.93 -1.79
N GLN A 177 -21.13 -6.40 -0.69
CA GLN A 177 -21.78 -6.51 0.61
C GLN A 177 -21.96 -5.15 1.28
N SER A 178 -20.93 -4.29 1.25
CA SER A 178 -20.99 -2.95 1.85
C SER A 178 -21.83 -1.95 1.05
N SER A 179 -21.98 -2.17 -0.25
CA SER A 179 -22.81 -1.36 -1.13
C SER A 179 -23.53 -2.28 -2.11
N PRO A 180 -24.83 -2.60 -1.90
CA PRO A 180 -25.57 -3.51 -2.75
C PRO A 180 -25.68 -2.91 -4.15
N THR A 181 -24.78 -3.35 -5.02
CA THR A 181 -24.64 -2.83 -6.36
C THR A 181 -25.31 -3.76 -7.34
N LYS A 182 -25.95 -3.18 -8.36
CA LYS A 182 -26.68 -3.93 -9.39
C LYS A 182 -25.75 -4.62 -10.41
N TYR A 183 -24.45 -4.64 -10.15
CA TYR A 183 -23.44 -5.11 -11.09
C TYR A 183 -22.91 -6.47 -10.65
N ARG A 184 -22.83 -7.42 -11.60
CA ARG A 184 -22.13 -8.68 -11.41
C ARG A 184 -20.65 -8.50 -11.75
N LEU A 185 -19.76 -9.17 -11.02
CA LEU A 185 -18.36 -9.27 -11.40
C LEU A 185 -18.23 -9.85 -12.81
N CYS A 186 -17.61 -9.12 -13.71
CA CYS A 186 -17.33 -9.55 -15.08
C CYS A 186 -15.84 -9.32 -15.39
N SER A 187 -15.34 -9.96 -16.47
CA SER A 187 -13.93 -9.85 -16.87
C SER A 187 -13.45 -8.40 -17.02
N ARG A 188 -14.31 -7.48 -17.47
CA ARG A 188 -13.97 -6.06 -17.56
C ARG A 188 -13.72 -5.42 -16.19
N ILE A 189 -14.57 -5.71 -15.20
CA ILE A 189 -14.42 -5.21 -13.84
C ILE A 189 -13.17 -5.85 -13.22
N GLU A 190 -13.01 -7.16 -13.35
CA GLU A 190 -11.82 -7.87 -12.87
C GLU A 190 -10.52 -7.27 -13.43
N LYS A 191 -10.43 -7.03 -14.74
CA LYS A 191 -9.27 -6.36 -15.37
C LYS A 191 -9.05 -4.94 -14.85
N LEU A 192 -10.13 -4.19 -14.59
CA LEU A 192 -10.02 -2.87 -13.97
C LEU A 192 -9.47 -2.99 -12.54
N ILE A 193 -9.92 -3.96 -11.76
CA ILE A 193 -9.44 -4.18 -10.41
C ILE A 193 -7.95 -4.55 -10.41
N THR A 194 -7.56 -5.55 -11.20
CA THR A 194 -6.17 -6.03 -11.25
C THR A 194 -5.22 -4.99 -11.83
N GLY A 195 -5.62 -4.25 -12.88
CA GLY A 195 -4.83 -3.16 -13.44
C GLY A 195 -4.57 -2.02 -12.45
N ARG A 196 -5.48 -1.76 -11.50
CA ARG A 196 -5.29 -0.72 -10.47
C ARG A 196 -4.23 -1.07 -9.44
N SER A 197 -3.97 -2.35 -9.18
CA SER A 197 -2.89 -2.76 -8.27
C SER A 197 -1.51 -2.28 -8.75
N LEU A 198 -1.27 -2.33 -10.06
CA LEU A 198 -0.04 -1.83 -10.69
C LEU A 198 0.08 -0.31 -10.49
N HIS A 199 -1.02 0.41 -10.71
CA HIS A 199 -1.07 1.85 -10.49
C HIS A 199 -0.84 2.25 -9.03
N ALA A 200 -1.28 1.43 -8.07
CA ALA A 200 -1.08 1.70 -6.65
C ALA A 200 0.41 1.70 -6.26
N ARG A 201 1.20 0.73 -6.78
CA ARG A 201 2.67 0.74 -6.59
C ARG A 201 3.34 1.93 -7.29
N GLY A 202 2.87 2.28 -8.49
CA GLY A 202 3.34 3.47 -9.21
C GLY A 202 3.08 4.76 -8.42
N ALA A 203 1.89 4.90 -7.84
CA ALA A 203 1.53 6.04 -7.01
C ALA A 203 2.36 6.11 -5.72
N LEU A 204 2.63 4.96 -5.08
CA LEU A 204 3.53 4.91 -3.92
C LEU A 204 4.95 5.35 -4.29
N ARG A 205 5.49 4.83 -5.41
CA ARG A 205 6.80 5.24 -5.95
C ARG A 205 6.85 6.75 -6.20
N ASP A 206 5.83 7.30 -6.85
CA ASP A 206 5.79 8.71 -7.19
C ASP A 206 5.69 9.60 -5.93
N CYS A 207 5.09 9.08 -4.85
CA CYS A 207 5.09 9.70 -3.53
C CYS A 207 6.46 9.63 -2.83
N VAL A 208 7.15 8.49 -2.88
CA VAL A 208 8.46 8.27 -2.22
C VAL A 208 9.57 9.06 -2.89
N ARG A 209 9.56 9.14 -4.22
CA ARG A 209 10.60 9.78 -5.04
C ARG A 209 11.03 11.17 -4.53
N PRO A 210 10.14 12.17 -4.39
CA PRO A 210 10.53 13.50 -3.92
C PRO A 210 11.05 13.50 -2.48
N LEU A 211 10.54 12.60 -1.62
CA LEU A 211 11.00 12.46 -0.24
C LEU A 211 12.46 11.98 -0.19
N ILE A 212 12.85 11.01 -1.02
CA ILE A 212 14.23 10.51 -1.08
C ILE A 212 15.21 11.61 -1.46
N ALA A 213 14.89 12.38 -2.51
CA ALA A 213 15.74 13.46 -2.95
C ALA A 213 15.90 14.53 -1.86
N SER A 214 14.80 14.94 -1.22
CA SER A 214 14.80 15.95 -0.17
C SER A 214 15.53 15.49 1.10
N MET A 215 15.18 14.31 1.61
CA MET A 215 15.61 13.83 2.93
C MET A 215 17.07 13.37 2.97
N TYR A 216 17.57 12.78 1.88
CA TYR A 216 18.98 12.40 1.75
C TYR A 216 19.81 13.45 1.00
N SER A 217 19.18 14.53 0.57
CA SER A 217 19.79 15.65 -0.15
C SER A 217 20.53 15.20 -1.42
N PHE A 218 19.88 14.39 -2.25
CA PHE A 218 20.39 14.07 -3.59
C PHE A 218 20.25 15.31 -4.49
N VAL A 219 21.28 15.60 -5.29
CA VAL A 219 21.36 16.81 -6.10
C VAL A 219 21.29 16.47 -7.60
N SER A 220 20.37 17.11 -8.34
CA SER A 220 20.13 16.85 -9.76
C SER A 220 20.90 17.76 -10.73
N ASP A 221 21.83 18.58 -10.26
CA ASP A 221 22.48 19.62 -11.08
C ASP A 221 23.45 19.07 -12.15
N GLY A 222 23.74 17.77 -12.13
CA GLY A 222 24.58 17.08 -13.10
C GLY A 222 26.08 17.40 -12.97
N THR A 223 26.48 18.19 -11.98
CA THR A 223 27.90 18.53 -11.77
C THR A 223 28.68 17.29 -11.36
N ALA A 224 29.98 17.23 -11.73
CA ALA A 224 30.85 16.13 -11.33
C ALA A 224 30.90 15.96 -9.79
N ARG A 225 30.82 17.08 -9.05
CA ARG A 225 30.74 17.08 -7.59
C ARG A 225 29.45 16.45 -7.09
N ALA A 226 28.28 16.87 -7.60
CA ALA A 226 27.00 16.29 -7.20
C ALA A 226 26.92 14.81 -7.55
N LYS A 227 27.40 14.41 -8.74
CA LYS A 227 27.48 13.01 -9.15
C LYS A 227 28.26 12.18 -8.14
N GLN A 228 29.47 12.61 -7.78
CA GLN A 228 30.29 11.91 -6.80
C GLN A 228 29.63 11.87 -5.42
N GLN A 229 29.05 12.98 -4.96
CA GLN A 229 28.35 13.04 -3.67
C GLN A 229 27.15 12.08 -3.63
N ASN A 230 26.35 12.03 -4.69
CA ASN A 230 25.21 11.13 -4.80
C ASN A 230 25.64 9.65 -4.81
N MET A 231 26.72 9.30 -5.53
CA MET A 231 27.25 7.94 -5.54
C MET A 231 27.71 7.49 -4.15
N VAL A 232 28.44 8.34 -3.43
CA VAL A 232 28.89 8.05 -2.06
C VAL A 232 27.69 7.86 -1.12
N LYS A 233 26.66 8.72 -1.23
CA LYS A 233 25.44 8.57 -0.43
C LYS A 233 24.67 7.29 -0.74
N TYR A 234 24.54 6.95 -2.03
CA TYR A 234 23.90 5.72 -2.45
C TYR A 234 24.61 4.49 -1.89
N ALA A 235 25.95 4.43 -2.02
CA ALA A 235 26.76 3.33 -1.49
C ALA A 235 26.62 3.22 0.04
N TYR A 236 26.63 4.35 0.75
CA TYR A 236 26.42 4.42 2.20
C TYR A 236 25.03 3.90 2.62
N LEU A 237 23.95 4.38 1.98
CA LEU A 237 22.58 4.01 2.34
C LEU A 237 22.25 2.54 2.07
N LEU A 238 22.89 1.92 1.07
CA LEU A 238 22.74 0.50 0.75
C LEU A 238 23.84 -0.39 1.34
N ASP A 239 24.78 0.18 2.10
CA ASP A 239 25.90 -0.54 2.71
C ASP A 239 26.71 -1.38 1.72
N GLN A 240 26.97 -0.84 0.52
CA GLN A 240 27.57 -1.60 -0.58
C GLN A 240 29.01 -2.07 -0.30
N ASP A 241 29.72 -1.39 0.59
CA ASP A 241 31.10 -1.72 0.95
C ASP A 241 31.19 -2.86 1.98
N ALA A 242 30.07 -3.27 2.58
CA ALA A 242 30.05 -4.34 3.56
C ALA A 242 30.10 -5.72 2.90
N ALA A 243 30.78 -6.68 3.55
CA ALA A 243 30.84 -8.07 3.09
C ALA A 243 29.46 -8.75 3.04
N ALA A 244 28.54 -8.32 3.91
CA ALA A 244 27.14 -8.69 3.90
C ALA A 244 26.30 -7.40 3.90
N PRO A 245 25.91 -6.89 2.71
CA PRO A 245 25.21 -5.62 2.60
C PRO A 245 23.89 -5.63 3.36
N GLU A 246 23.76 -4.71 4.31
CA GLU A 246 22.53 -4.48 5.05
C GLU A 246 22.08 -3.03 4.86
N PRO A 247 20.96 -2.77 4.15
CA PRO A 247 20.57 -1.40 3.83
C PRO A 247 20.36 -0.54 5.08
N GLN A 248 21.18 0.49 5.24
CA GLN A 248 21.19 1.37 6.41
C GLN A 248 19.90 2.21 6.50
N PHE A 249 19.24 2.48 5.36
CA PHE A 249 17.99 3.24 5.33
C PHE A 249 16.83 2.57 6.08
N HIS A 250 16.95 1.30 6.49
CA HIS A 250 15.98 0.66 7.37
C HIS A 250 15.93 1.29 8.77
N TYR A 251 17.00 1.97 9.18
CA TYR A 251 17.19 2.48 10.53
C TYR A 251 16.90 3.99 10.63
N ALA A 252 16.52 4.44 11.83
CA ALA A 252 16.31 5.87 12.14
C ALA A 252 17.64 6.61 12.30
N ASP A 253 18.57 6.01 13.03
CA ASP A 253 19.96 6.45 13.14
C ASP A 253 20.81 5.58 12.21
N LEU A 254 21.26 6.17 11.10
CA LEU A 254 21.99 5.46 10.04
C LEU A 254 23.39 5.04 10.50
N GLU A 255 24.07 5.87 11.29
CA GLU A 255 25.43 5.61 11.76
C GLU A 255 25.45 4.52 12.81
N LYS A 256 24.52 4.57 13.78
CA LYS A 256 24.45 3.58 14.87
C LYS A 256 23.61 2.36 14.51
N ARG A 257 22.93 2.37 13.36
CA ARG A 257 21.94 1.35 12.95
C ARG A 257 20.89 1.10 14.04
N GLN A 258 20.31 2.19 14.56
CA GLN A 258 19.30 2.13 15.62
C GLN A 258 17.92 2.53 15.12
N GLY A 259 16.89 1.92 15.70
CA GLY A 259 15.49 2.19 15.35
C GLY A 259 15.10 1.61 13.99
N PHE A 260 15.16 0.28 13.85
CA PHE A 260 14.68 -0.41 12.65
C PHE A 260 13.21 -0.04 12.35
N ALA A 261 12.91 0.16 11.07
CA ALA A 261 11.62 0.63 10.54
C ALA A 261 11.17 2.03 11.02
N HIS A 262 12.04 2.79 11.69
CA HIS A 262 11.74 4.16 12.17
C HIS A 262 12.44 5.27 11.38
N ASN A 263 13.07 4.94 10.25
CA ASN A 263 13.57 5.96 9.34
C ASN A 263 12.47 6.97 9.00
N SER A 264 12.80 8.25 9.06
CA SER A 264 11.85 9.34 8.86
C SER A 264 11.16 9.27 7.49
N VAL A 265 11.82 8.73 6.46
CA VAL A 265 11.22 8.55 5.12
C VAL A 265 10.05 7.59 5.13
N ILE A 266 10.09 6.55 5.98
CA ILE A 266 9.03 5.55 6.12
C ILE A 266 7.77 6.22 6.67
N LEU A 267 7.91 6.94 7.79
CA LEU A 267 6.78 7.62 8.41
C LEU A 267 6.26 8.77 7.53
N ALA A 268 7.14 9.52 6.87
CA ALA A 268 6.74 10.57 5.93
C ALA A 268 5.93 10.01 4.75
N THR A 269 6.38 8.89 4.19
CA THR A 269 5.65 8.21 3.11
C THR A 269 4.30 7.69 3.59
N ILE A 270 4.24 7.07 4.78
CA ILE A 270 2.97 6.58 5.32
C ILE A 270 1.97 7.73 5.47
N LYS A 271 2.42 8.85 6.04
CA LYS A 271 1.63 10.07 6.21
C LYS A 271 1.10 10.59 4.88
N GLU A 272 1.98 10.81 3.91
CA GLU A 272 1.60 11.40 2.63
C GLU A 272 0.71 10.47 1.80
N HIS A 273 1.05 9.17 1.74
CA HIS A 273 0.40 8.25 0.81
C HIS A 273 -0.95 7.72 1.32
N TRP A 274 -1.05 7.37 2.61
CA TRP A 274 -2.28 6.78 3.17
C TRP A 274 -3.01 7.68 4.16
N PHE A 275 -2.38 8.71 4.70
CA PHE A 275 -2.89 9.49 5.84
C PHE A 275 -2.87 11.01 5.60
N SER A 276 -2.89 11.46 4.34
CA SER A 276 -2.76 12.89 3.98
C SER A 276 -3.97 13.75 4.37
N SER A 277 -5.11 13.13 4.67
CA SER A 277 -6.33 13.84 5.08
C SER A 277 -7.26 12.96 5.91
N ILE A 278 -8.28 13.56 6.53
CA ILE A 278 -9.35 12.85 7.24
C ILE A 278 -10.15 11.88 6.36
N HIS A 279 -10.06 12.02 5.03
CA HIS A 279 -10.73 11.15 4.06
C HIS A 279 -9.76 10.21 3.34
N ALA A 280 -8.50 10.20 3.78
CA ALA A 280 -7.48 9.34 3.22
C ALA A 280 -7.76 7.87 3.54
N SER A 281 -7.18 7.02 2.72
CA SER A 281 -7.34 5.58 2.77
C SER A 281 -7.04 4.94 4.13
N GLY A 282 -5.96 5.37 4.79
CA GLY A 282 -5.55 4.88 6.10
C GLY A 282 -6.55 5.21 7.22
N ILE A 283 -7.38 6.23 7.03
CA ILE A 283 -8.48 6.58 7.94
C ILE A 283 -9.73 5.74 7.62
N LYS A 284 -10.10 5.65 6.33
CA LYS A 284 -11.29 4.90 5.89
C LYS A 284 -11.20 3.40 6.17
N TYR A 285 -9.99 2.85 6.14
CA TYR A 285 -9.72 1.43 6.32
C TYR A 285 -8.81 1.20 7.53
N SER A 286 -9.15 1.83 8.67
CA SER A 286 -8.34 1.80 9.90
C SER A 286 -7.96 0.37 10.33
N GLU A 287 -8.92 -0.55 10.30
CA GLU A 287 -8.73 -1.98 10.62
C GLU A 287 -7.64 -2.66 9.76
N GLN A 288 -7.43 -2.17 8.55
CA GLN A 288 -6.42 -2.72 7.63
C GLN A 288 -5.03 -2.10 7.84
N PHE A 289 -4.92 -0.99 8.56
CA PHE A 289 -3.66 -0.30 8.83
C PHE A 289 -3.28 -0.29 10.32
N SER A 290 -4.14 -0.74 11.22
CA SER A 290 -3.90 -0.79 12.66
C SER A 290 -3.69 -2.23 13.13
N PRO A 291 -2.46 -2.66 13.45
CA PRO A 291 -1.19 -1.93 13.33
C PRO A 291 -0.62 -1.93 11.89
N ILE A 292 0.41 -1.11 11.61
CA ILE A 292 1.06 -1.10 10.28
C ILE A 292 1.68 -2.47 10.00
N ARG A 293 1.24 -3.12 8.93
CA ARG A 293 1.63 -4.50 8.63
C ARG A 293 3.07 -4.64 8.14
N LYS A 294 3.66 -5.80 8.44
CA LYS A 294 5.00 -6.20 7.96
C LYS A 294 5.11 -6.09 6.43
N VAL A 295 4.07 -6.52 5.71
CA VAL A 295 4.00 -6.46 4.24
C VAL A 295 4.04 -5.01 3.72
N THR A 296 3.32 -4.09 4.37
CA THR A 296 3.32 -2.67 4.02
C THR A 296 4.70 -2.05 4.22
N LEU A 297 5.37 -2.35 5.35
CA LEU A 297 6.76 -1.92 5.59
C LEU A 297 7.72 -2.48 4.54
N THR A 298 7.54 -3.74 4.14
CA THR A 298 8.37 -4.39 3.13
C THR A 298 8.25 -3.71 1.77
N LEU A 299 7.00 -3.40 1.36
CA LEU A 299 6.75 -2.69 0.12
C LEU A 299 7.35 -1.28 0.15
N LEU A 300 7.27 -0.59 1.29
CA LEU A 300 7.93 0.70 1.48
C LEU A 300 9.45 0.58 1.33
N PHE A 301 10.08 -0.40 1.97
CA PHE A 301 11.52 -0.61 1.86
C PHE A 301 11.95 -0.88 0.43
N THR A 302 11.19 -1.73 -0.27
CA THR A 302 11.44 -2.05 -1.68
C THR A 302 11.31 -0.79 -2.55
N THR A 303 10.29 0.03 -2.29
CA THR A 303 10.05 1.28 -3.04
C THR A 303 11.13 2.32 -2.77
N VAL A 304 11.58 2.45 -1.52
CA VAL A 304 12.72 3.29 -1.13
C VAL A 304 14.00 2.80 -1.82
N GLY A 305 14.25 1.49 -1.80
CA GLY A 305 15.37 0.86 -2.51
C GLY A 305 15.37 1.19 -4.00
N TYR A 306 14.23 1.00 -4.68
CA TYR A 306 14.05 1.41 -6.08
C TYR A 306 14.37 2.90 -6.28
N CYS A 307 13.84 3.78 -5.43
CA CYS A 307 14.09 5.21 -5.56
C CYS A 307 15.55 5.61 -5.29
N LEU A 308 16.29 4.83 -4.50
CA LEU A 308 17.72 4.99 -4.32
C LEU A 308 18.50 4.49 -5.54
N ASP A 309 18.09 3.36 -6.14
CA ASP A 309 18.73 2.81 -7.35
C ASP A 309 18.70 3.80 -8.53
N LEU A 310 17.70 4.70 -8.59
CA LEU A 310 17.64 5.82 -9.55
C LEU A 310 18.85 6.77 -9.46
N TRP A 311 19.60 6.74 -8.36
CA TRP A 311 20.79 7.55 -8.11
C TRP A 311 22.09 6.74 -8.10
N ALA A 312 22.06 5.46 -8.48
CA ALA A 312 23.22 4.57 -8.38
C ALA A 312 24.46 5.09 -9.14
N THR A 313 24.25 5.74 -10.29
CA THR A 313 25.33 6.32 -11.11
C THR A 313 25.73 7.74 -10.67
N GLY A 314 25.09 8.26 -9.63
CA GLY A 314 25.17 9.65 -9.18
C GLY A 314 24.31 10.63 -9.99
N LEU A 315 23.77 10.19 -11.12
CA LEU A 315 22.81 10.95 -11.92
C LEU A 315 21.43 10.30 -11.82
N TRP A 316 20.40 11.11 -11.96
CA TRP A 316 19.02 10.64 -11.97
C TRP A 316 18.73 9.81 -13.23
N ASP A 317 18.56 8.50 -13.06
CA ASP A 317 18.24 7.57 -14.15
C ASP A 317 16.72 7.58 -14.43
N LYS A 318 16.33 8.16 -15.57
CA LYS A 318 14.92 8.17 -16.01
C LYS A 318 14.50 6.87 -16.70
N SER A 319 15.45 6.05 -17.14
CA SER A 319 15.20 4.82 -17.89
C SER A 319 14.88 3.63 -16.98
N LEU A 320 15.30 3.69 -15.71
CA LEU A 320 15.07 2.61 -14.76
C LEU A 320 13.58 2.45 -14.41
N THR A 321 13.01 1.32 -14.80
CA THR A 321 11.61 0.98 -14.56
C THR A 321 11.44 0.26 -13.22
N PHE A 322 10.31 0.52 -12.52
CA PHE A 322 9.96 -0.21 -11.29
C PHE A 322 9.30 -1.55 -11.62
N ALA A 323 10.03 -2.39 -12.36
CA ALA A 323 9.51 -3.64 -12.90
C ALA A 323 9.42 -4.74 -11.83
N ASN A 324 8.31 -5.50 -11.85
CA ASN A 324 8.09 -6.60 -10.92
C ASN A 324 9.22 -7.64 -10.97
N LYS A 325 9.63 -8.05 -12.18
CA LYS A 325 10.69 -9.06 -12.39
C LYS A 325 12.00 -8.74 -11.67
N VAL A 326 12.34 -7.45 -11.56
CA VAL A 326 13.59 -6.98 -10.94
C VAL A 326 13.42 -6.80 -9.43
N TYR A 327 12.34 -6.15 -9.00
CA TYR A 327 12.18 -5.75 -7.60
C TYR A 327 11.49 -6.79 -6.71
N HIS A 328 10.97 -7.87 -7.27
CA HIS A 328 10.39 -8.96 -6.49
C HIS A 328 11.41 -9.66 -5.60
N GLU A 329 12.64 -9.87 -6.07
CA GLU A 329 13.69 -10.49 -5.26
C GLU A 329 14.16 -9.55 -4.14
N LYS A 330 14.32 -8.24 -4.42
CA LYS A 330 14.59 -7.24 -3.38
C LYS A 330 13.47 -7.20 -2.33
N TYR A 331 12.21 -7.30 -2.77
CA TYR A 331 11.07 -7.41 -1.86
C TYR A 331 11.16 -8.62 -0.94
N LYS A 332 11.49 -9.81 -1.46
CA LYS A 332 11.68 -11.01 -0.63
C LYS A 332 12.79 -10.84 0.39
N GLN A 333 13.90 -10.19 0.02
CA GLN A 333 14.99 -9.88 0.94
C GLN A 333 14.52 -8.96 2.07
N HIS A 334 13.86 -7.84 1.75
CA HIS A 334 13.29 -6.95 2.77
C HIS A 334 12.24 -7.66 3.65
N LEU A 335 11.47 -8.59 3.07
CA LEU A 335 10.46 -9.34 3.81
C LEU A 335 11.12 -10.21 4.88
N ARG A 336 12.22 -10.89 4.54
CA ARG A 336 13.01 -11.66 5.50
C ARG A 336 13.51 -10.78 6.64
N HIS A 337 14.12 -9.62 6.33
CA HIS A 337 14.60 -8.71 7.38
C HIS A 337 13.48 -8.26 8.34
N ILE A 338 12.28 -7.96 7.81
CA ILE A 338 11.13 -7.57 8.63
C ILE A 338 10.53 -8.75 9.40
N GLN A 339 10.58 -9.96 8.84
CA GLN A 339 10.18 -11.18 9.53
C GLN A 339 11.11 -11.46 10.70
N ASP A 340 12.42 -11.52 10.44
CA ASP A 340 13.47 -11.71 11.44
C ASP A 340 13.36 -10.67 12.55
N TRP A 341 13.24 -9.38 12.20
CA TRP A 341 13.01 -8.31 13.17
C TRP A 341 11.79 -8.56 14.06
N GLY A 342 10.68 -8.98 13.47
CA GLY A 342 9.45 -9.24 14.21
C GLY A 342 9.44 -10.55 14.99
N ASP A 343 10.38 -11.45 14.71
CA ASP A 343 10.54 -12.72 15.43
C ASP A 343 11.51 -12.56 16.62
N LEU A 344 12.36 -11.53 16.64
CA LEU A 344 13.17 -11.16 17.81
C LEU A 344 12.31 -10.83 19.03
N ASP A 345 11.28 -9.99 18.85
CA ASP A 345 10.29 -9.68 19.88
C ASP A 345 8.97 -9.26 19.22
N ARG A 346 8.02 -10.20 19.19
CA ARG A 346 6.70 -9.99 18.58
C ARG A 346 5.90 -8.90 19.28
N ALA A 347 5.98 -8.78 20.61
CA ALA A 347 5.20 -7.83 21.38
C ALA A 347 5.72 -6.40 21.15
N SER A 348 7.03 -6.19 21.27
CA SER A 348 7.64 -4.87 21.00
C SER A 348 7.46 -4.45 19.54
N THR A 349 7.59 -5.39 18.60
CA THR A 349 7.35 -5.14 17.17
C THR A 349 5.92 -4.68 16.92
N HIS A 350 4.93 -5.36 17.51
CA HIS A 350 3.53 -4.96 17.40
C HIS A 350 3.30 -3.54 17.96
N VAL A 351 3.87 -3.22 19.12
CA VAL A 351 3.79 -1.86 19.70
C VAL A 351 4.41 -0.82 18.77
N ILE A 352 5.54 -1.12 18.14
CA ILE A 352 6.18 -0.23 17.15
C ILE A 352 5.27 -0.01 15.94
N GLN A 353 4.72 -1.08 15.37
CA GLN A 353 3.82 -1.01 14.23
C GLN A 353 2.55 -0.21 14.56
N GLN A 354 2.01 -0.37 15.77
CA GLN A 354 0.89 0.42 16.26
C GLN A 354 1.28 1.90 16.40
N ARG A 355 2.45 2.20 16.98
CA ARG A 355 2.94 3.59 17.11
C ARG A 355 3.12 4.28 15.76
N LEU A 356 3.56 3.55 14.73
CA LEU A 356 3.63 4.08 13.36
C LEU A 356 2.24 4.46 12.84
N TYR A 357 1.25 3.58 13.02
CA TYR A 357 -0.15 3.84 12.66
C TYR A 357 -0.69 5.08 13.39
N ASP A 358 -0.57 5.11 14.72
CA ASP A 358 -1.10 6.20 15.55
C ASP A 358 -0.47 7.55 15.17
N ARG A 359 0.84 7.58 14.90
CA ARG A 359 1.55 8.78 14.45
C ARG A 359 1.08 9.25 13.08
N ALA A 360 0.80 8.34 12.15
CA ALA A 360 0.28 8.69 10.84
C ALA A 360 -1.17 9.21 10.94
N ARG A 361 -2.02 8.50 11.67
CA ARG A 361 -3.43 8.87 11.91
C ARG A 361 -3.58 10.24 12.58
N ARG A 362 -2.74 10.55 13.59
CA ARG A 362 -2.70 11.88 14.22
C ARG A 362 -2.34 12.99 13.23
N ALA A 363 -1.45 12.72 12.28
CA ALA A 363 -1.06 13.70 11.27
C ALA A 363 -2.19 14.04 10.28
N SER A 364 -3.17 13.14 10.11
CA SER A 364 -4.37 13.39 9.28
C SER A 364 -5.36 14.37 9.91
N GLY A 365 -5.15 14.81 11.15
CA GLY A 365 -6.08 15.66 11.89
C GLY A 365 -7.29 14.93 12.51
N VAL A 366 -7.31 13.60 12.46
CA VAL A 366 -8.41 12.80 13.06
C VAL A 366 -8.17 12.67 14.57
N PRO A 367 -9.16 12.98 15.43
CA PRO A 367 -9.06 12.79 16.88
C PRO A 367 -8.70 11.34 17.21
N PRO A 368 -7.92 11.06 18.28
CA PRO A 368 -7.60 9.70 18.69
C PRO A 368 -8.84 8.82 18.67
N GLU A 369 -8.72 7.60 18.15
CA GLU A 369 -9.81 6.65 18.17
C GLU A 369 -10.17 6.43 19.64
N ALA A 370 -11.36 6.88 20.05
CA ALA A 370 -11.85 6.59 21.38
C ALA A 370 -11.90 5.07 21.46
N GLN A 371 -11.07 4.48 22.32
CA GLN A 371 -11.20 3.04 22.54
C GLN A 371 -12.65 2.80 22.97
N PRO A 372 -13.40 1.93 22.28
CA PRO A 372 -14.69 1.53 22.81
C PRO A 372 -14.42 1.04 24.24
N PRO A 373 -15.24 1.44 25.22
CA PRO A 373 -15.02 1.06 26.61
C PRO A 373 -14.76 -0.44 26.67
N LEU A 374 -13.66 -0.81 27.35
CA LEU A 374 -13.23 -2.20 27.54
C LEU A 374 -14.30 -2.95 28.32
N GLY A 375 -15.31 -3.45 27.61
CA GLY A 375 -16.46 -4.11 28.21
C GLY A 375 -17.17 -3.27 29.27
N LEU A 376 -17.91 -3.97 30.12
CA LEU A 376 -18.47 -3.42 31.35
C LEU A 376 -17.32 -2.99 32.27
N LEU A 377 -17.41 -1.80 32.87
CA LEU A 377 -16.45 -1.39 33.90
C LEU A 377 -16.40 -2.46 35.00
N GLU A 378 -15.27 -2.63 35.68
CA GLU A 378 -15.14 -3.52 36.84
C GLU A 378 -16.24 -3.27 37.88
N ALA A 379 -16.61 -1.99 38.07
CA ALA A 379 -17.73 -1.58 38.93
C ALA A 379 -19.11 -2.09 38.44
N SER A 380 -19.30 -2.26 37.14
CA SER A 380 -20.50 -2.84 36.54
C SER A 380 -20.52 -4.37 36.65
N HIS A 381 -19.37 -5.04 36.78
CA HIS A 381 -19.32 -6.48 36.98
C HIS A 381 -19.92 -6.92 38.32
N ASP A 382 -19.63 -6.20 39.41
CA ASP A 382 -20.15 -6.56 40.72
C ASP A 382 -21.67 -6.35 40.84
N HIS A 383 -22.18 -5.30 40.18
CA HIS A 383 -23.62 -5.06 40.08
C HIS A 383 -24.31 -6.19 39.29
N LEU A 384 -23.77 -6.55 38.11
CA LEU A 384 -24.33 -7.62 37.28
C LEU A 384 -24.21 -9.01 37.91
N ARG A 385 -23.14 -9.28 38.67
CA ARG A 385 -23.02 -10.51 39.49
C ARG A 385 -24.13 -10.58 40.53
N SER A 386 -24.42 -9.46 41.19
CA SER A 386 -25.46 -9.39 42.22
C SER A 386 -26.86 -9.57 41.62
N GLU A 387 -27.11 -8.97 40.45
CA GLU A 387 -28.36 -9.12 39.72
C GLU A 387 -28.57 -10.57 39.22
N LEU A 388 -27.54 -11.18 38.64
CA LEU A 388 -27.58 -12.60 38.24
C LEU A 388 -27.82 -13.54 39.43
N ALA A 389 -27.17 -13.28 40.58
CA ALA A 389 -27.38 -14.07 41.79
C ALA A 389 -28.81 -13.95 42.33
N ALA A 390 -29.41 -12.75 42.26
CA ALA A 390 -30.80 -12.53 42.66
C ALA A 390 -31.79 -13.24 41.73
N LEU A 391 -31.53 -13.27 40.41
CA LEU A 391 -32.36 -14.00 39.45
C LEU A 391 -32.29 -15.52 39.66
N VAL A 392 -31.11 -16.07 39.98
CA VAL A 392 -30.94 -17.50 40.30
C VAL A 392 -31.65 -17.87 41.61
N ALA A 393 -31.56 -17.00 42.63
CA ALA A 393 -32.26 -17.22 43.90
C ALA A 393 -33.79 -17.09 43.76
N GLY A 394 -34.26 -16.19 42.89
CA GLY A 394 -35.68 -16.02 42.57
C GLY A 394 -36.26 -17.23 41.82
N GLY A 395 -35.54 -17.76 40.84
CA GLY A 395 -35.97 -18.94 40.09
C GLY A 395 -35.99 -20.24 40.90
N ALA A 396 -35.12 -20.38 41.91
CA ALA A 396 -35.10 -21.52 42.81
C ALA A 396 -36.29 -21.55 43.80
N SER A 397 -37.02 -20.44 43.94
CA SER A 397 -38.18 -20.35 44.84
C SER A 397 -39.50 -20.72 44.15
N GLU A 398 -39.55 -20.74 42.81
CA GLU A 398 -40.76 -21.15 42.06
C GLU A 398 -40.84 -22.68 41.84
N GLU A 399 -39.75 -23.44 41.96
CA GLU A 399 -39.77 -24.91 41.82
C GLU A 399 -40.03 -25.68 43.13
N ALA A 400 -40.20 -24.99 44.27
CA ALA A 400 -40.44 -25.62 45.57
C ALA A 400 -41.93 -25.70 45.98
N ASP A 401 -42.84 -25.11 45.19
CA ASP A 401 -44.28 -25.03 45.47
C ASP A 401 -45.14 -25.72 44.40
N GLY A 402 -44.55 -26.61 43.59
CA GLY A 402 -45.22 -27.41 42.55
C GLY A 402 -45.51 -28.84 42.96
#